data_AF-A0A2A6EAT4-F1
#
_entry.id   AF-A0A2A6EAT4-F1
#
_cell.length_a   1.000
_cell.length_b   1.000
_cell.length_c   1.000
_cell.angle_alpha   90.00
_cell.angle_beta   90.00
_cell.angle_gamma   90.00
#
_symmetry.space_group_name_H-M   'P 1'
#
loop_
_entity.id
_entity.type
_entity.pdbx_description
1 polymer ?
#
loop_
_entity_poly.entity_id
_entity_poly.type
_entity_poly.pdbx_seq_one_letter_code
_entity_poly.pdbx_strand_id
1 'polypeptide(L)'
;MAVNVRKDAFFVQDEQWNMQAEYYESFVSQAIRCKLLLLEFGVGYNTPTIIRLPFEQIAQANPASLLVRFNRDNPETYVLKSHIPITENIAKVVGDLLAYRETTTSI
;
A
#
# COMPACT_ATOMS: atom_id res chain seq x y z
N MET A 1 8.19 3.49 30.37
CA MET A 1 8.40 3.47 28.90
C MET A 1 7.18 4.08 28.24
N ALA A 2 7.35 5.15 27.47
CA ALA A 2 6.29 5.64 26.59
C ALA A 2 6.38 4.85 25.28
N VAL A 3 5.26 4.30 24.83
CA VAL A 3 5.20 3.60 23.55
C VAL A 3 5.01 4.67 22.47
N ASN A 4 5.84 4.65 21.42
CA ASN A 4 5.72 5.55 20.27
C ASN A 4 4.54 5.10 19.39
N VAL A 5 3.32 5.35 19.87
CA VAL A 5 2.06 5.07 19.18
C VAL A 5 1.36 6.40 18.93
N ARG A 6 0.87 6.58 17.71
CA ARG A 6 -0.03 7.69 17.40
C ARG A 6 -1.39 7.41 18.03
N LYS A 7 -1.62 7.94 19.24
CA LYS A 7 -2.90 7.80 19.96
C LYS A 7 -3.85 8.96 19.67
N ASP A 8 -3.31 10.11 19.28
CA ASP A 8 -4.03 11.33 18.95
C ASP A 8 -3.22 12.21 17.97
N ALA A 9 -3.41 13.53 17.96
CA ALA A 9 -2.63 14.45 17.15
C ALA A 9 -1.14 14.51 17.55
N PHE A 10 -0.77 13.95 18.70
CA PHE A 10 0.59 13.92 19.21
C PHE A 10 1.24 12.58 18.86
N PHE A 11 2.16 12.62 17.90
CA PHE A 11 3.02 11.51 17.51
C PHE A 11 4.47 12.00 17.54
N VAL A 12 5.36 11.20 18.11
CA VAL A 12 6.79 11.56 18.20
C VAL A 12 7.41 11.38 16.82
N GLN A 13 7.66 12.51 16.16
CA GLN A 13 8.38 12.58 14.88
C GLN A 13 9.83 12.94 15.18
N ASP A 14 10.63 11.93 15.50
CA ASP A 14 12.07 12.13 15.66
C ASP A 14 12.75 12.38 14.30
N GLU A 15 14.05 12.66 14.34
CA GLU A 15 14.85 12.89 13.14
C GLU A 15 14.79 11.71 12.16
N GLN A 16 14.75 10.47 12.67
CA GLN A 16 14.65 9.28 11.82
C GLN A 16 13.29 9.17 11.13
N TRP A 17 12.21 9.59 11.80
CA TRP A 17 10.89 9.65 11.19
C TRP A 17 10.85 10.68 10.06
N ASN A 18 11.38 11.88 10.28
CA ASN A 18 11.43 12.93 9.25
C ASN A 18 12.24 12.47 8.03
N MET A 19 13.41 11.86 8.26
CA MET A 19 14.25 11.33 7.18
C MET A 19 13.53 10.22 6.38
N GLN A 20 12.81 9.32 7.04
CA GLN A 20 12.02 8.28 6.35
C GLN A 20 10.83 8.85 5.59
N ALA A 21 10.17 9.88 6.13
CA ALA A 21 9.10 10.59 5.44
C ALA A 21 9.60 11.25 4.14
N GLU A 22 10.75 11.93 4.19
CA GLU A 22 11.37 12.52 3.00
C GLU A 22 11.74 11.48 1.94
N TYR A 23 12.31 10.33 2.34
CA TYR A 23 12.60 9.26 1.40
C TYR A 23 11.35 8.67 0.76
N TYR A 24 10.28 8.48 1.54
CA TYR A 24 9.00 8.01 1.03
C TYR A 24 8.41 9.03 0.04
N GLU A 25 8.35 10.31 0.40
CA GLU A 25 7.81 11.37 -0.46
C GLU A 25 8.62 11.50 -1.76
N SER A 26 9.95 11.45 -1.66
CA SER A 26 10.84 11.48 -2.82
C SER A 26 10.59 10.30 -3.76
N PHE A 27 10.46 9.09 -3.22
CA PHE A 27 10.14 7.90 -4.02
C PHE A 27 8.78 8.04 -4.71
N VAL A 28 7.73 8.40 -3.96
CA VAL A 28 6.37 8.53 -4.49
C VAL A 28 6.34 9.58 -5.61
N SER A 29 6.95 10.75 -5.41
CA SER A 29 6.96 11.83 -6.40
C SER A 29 7.55 11.43 -7.76
N GLN A 30 8.49 10.49 -7.75
CA GLN A 30 9.10 9.91 -8.95
C GLN A 30 8.24 8.78 -9.50
N ALA A 31 7.80 7.86 -8.63
CA ALA A 31 7.06 6.66 -8.99
C ALA A 31 5.69 6.96 -9.64
N ILE A 32 4.99 8.02 -9.21
CA ILE A 32 3.68 8.41 -9.79
C ILE A 32 3.75 8.79 -11.27
N ARG A 33 4.94 9.08 -11.81
CA ARG A 33 5.15 9.42 -13.23
C ARG A 33 5.39 8.20 -14.11
N CYS A 34 5.50 7.02 -13.51
CA CYS A 34 5.80 5.75 -14.17
C CYS A 34 4.57 4.83 -14.17
N LYS A 35 4.72 3.68 -14.84
CA LYS A 35 3.79 2.55 -14.68
C LYS A 35 3.97 2.01 -13.25
N LEU A 36 2.93 2.14 -12.43
CA LEU A 36 3.03 1.95 -10.98
C LEU A 36 2.09 0.84 -10.51
N LEU A 37 2.60 -0.08 -9.69
CA LEU A 37 1.80 -1.08 -8.99
C LEU A 37 1.69 -0.69 -7.52
N LEU A 38 0.48 -0.46 -7.04
CA LEU A 38 0.17 -0.18 -5.65
C LEU A 38 -0.34 -1.46 -4.99
N LEU A 39 0.42 -1.98 -4.02
CA LEU A 39 0.05 -3.18 -3.27
C LEU A 39 -0.40 -2.79 -1.86
N GLU A 40 -1.68 -2.95 -1.55
CA GLU A 40 -2.26 -2.63 -0.25
C GLU A 40 -2.59 -3.91 0.53
N PHE A 41 -1.93 -4.14 1.66
CA PHE A 41 -2.10 -5.36 2.48
C PHE A 41 -2.80 -5.08 3.80
N GLY A 42 -4.02 -5.62 3.98
CA GLY A 42 -4.74 -5.62 5.25
C GLY A 42 -5.14 -4.24 5.77
N VAL A 43 -5.17 -3.22 4.91
CA VAL A 43 -5.50 -1.84 5.32
C VAL A 43 -7.01 -1.68 5.38
N GLY A 44 -7.54 -1.57 6.60
CA GLY A 44 -8.93 -1.24 6.88
C GLY A 44 -9.18 0.24 7.11
N TYR A 45 -10.26 0.56 7.82
CA TYR A 45 -10.72 1.93 8.05
C TYR A 45 -10.32 2.54 9.41
N ASN A 46 -9.42 1.90 10.17
CA ASN A 46 -8.93 2.45 11.44
C ASN A 46 -8.14 3.76 11.27
N THR A 47 -7.34 3.86 10.21
CA THR A 47 -6.59 5.09 9.88
C THR A 47 -6.37 5.18 8.37
N PRO A 48 -7.44 5.37 7.58
CA PRO A 48 -7.39 5.22 6.13
C PRO A 48 -6.55 6.32 5.45
N THR A 49 -6.28 7.42 6.15
CA THR A 49 -5.49 8.55 5.68
C THR A 49 -3.99 8.25 5.50
N ILE A 50 -3.47 7.15 6.07
CA ILE A 50 -2.04 6.81 5.97
C ILE A 50 -1.69 6.08 4.68
N ILE A 51 -2.53 5.14 4.23
CA ILE A 51 -2.26 4.30 3.05
C ILE A 51 -3.46 4.26 2.10
N ARG A 52 -4.64 3.88 2.60
CA ARG A 52 -5.82 3.60 1.77
C ARG A 52 -6.21 4.77 0.87
N LEU A 53 -6.44 5.95 1.48
CA LEU A 53 -6.85 7.15 0.73
C LEU A 53 -5.73 7.68 -0.16
N PRO A 54 -4.45 7.79 0.29
CA PRO A 54 -3.35 8.16 -0.59
C PRO A 54 -3.20 7.25 -1.81
N PHE A 55 -3.31 5.93 -1.65
CA PHE A 55 -3.21 4.99 -2.76
C PHE A 55 -4.36 5.16 -3.75
N GLU A 56 -5.58 5.36 -3.27
CA GLU A 56 -6.73 5.66 -4.14
C GLU A 56 -6.55 6.99 -4.89
N GLN A 57 -6.01 8.03 -4.24
CA GLN A 57 -5.71 9.31 -4.90
C GLN A 57 -4.63 9.15 -5.97
N ILE A 58 -3.54 8.43 -5.68
CA ILE A 58 -2.49 8.13 -6.66
C ILE A 58 -3.06 7.34 -7.84
N ALA A 59 -3.86 6.32 -7.57
CA ALA A 59 -4.47 5.48 -8.60
C ALA A 59 -5.45 6.25 -9.50
N GLN A 60 -6.20 7.19 -8.92
CA GLN A 60 -7.10 8.06 -9.65
C GLN A 60 -6.34 9.07 -10.53
N ALA A 61 -5.22 9.60 -10.04
CA ALA A 61 -4.42 10.61 -10.74
C ALA A 61 -3.50 10.02 -11.83
N ASN A 62 -3.09 8.76 -11.71
CA ASN A 62 -2.23 8.09 -12.68
C ASN A 62 -2.95 6.92 -13.37
N PRO A 63 -3.50 7.10 -14.59
CA PRO A 63 -4.17 6.04 -15.34
C PRO A 63 -3.29 4.85 -15.71
N ALA A 64 -1.96 4.99 -15.66
CA ALA A 64 -1.02 3.90 -15.90
C ALA A 64 -0.70 3.09 -14.63
N SER A 65 -1.33 3.42 -13.50
CA SER A 65 -1.17 2.69 -12.25
C SER A 65 -2.25 1.61 -12.06
N LEU A 66 -1.94 0.62 -11.22
CA LEU A 66 -2.86 -0.44 -10.84
C LEU A 66 -2.84 -0.61 -9.32
N LEU A 67 -4.02 -0.56 -8.70
CA LEU A 67 -4.19 -0.93 -7.29
C LEU A 67 -4.55 -2.41 -7.17
N VAL A 68 -3.78 -3.14 -6.36
CA VAL A 68 -4.11 -4.49 -5.89
C VAL A 68 -4.31 -4.41 -4.38
N ARG A 69 -5.51 -4.75 -3.92
CA ARG A 69 -5.93 -4.65 -2.53
C ARG A 69 -6.18 -6.03 -1.95
N PHE A 70 -5.39 -6.38 -0.95
CA PHE A 70 -5.52 -7.61 -0.18
C PHE A 70 -6.30 -7.31 1.10
N ASN A 71 -7.60 -7.52 1.08
CA ASN A 71 -8.44 -7.32 2.25
C ASN A 71 -9.69 -8.19 2.14
N ARG A 72 -9.92 -9.05 3.14
CA ARG A 72 -11.09 -9.95 3.17
C ARG A 72 -12.39 -9.19 3.38
N ASP A 73 -12.38 -8.21 4.28
CA ASP A 73 -13.59 -7.60 4.81
C ASP A 73 -13.91 -6.26 4.12
N ASN A 74 -12.90 -5.57 3.57
CA ASN A 74 -13.05 -4.29 2.86
C ASN A 74 -12.29 -4.22 1.52
N PRO A 75 -12.51 -5.17 0.59
CA PRO A 75 -11.83 -5.22 -0.71
C PRO A 75 -12.24 -4.10 -1.68
N GLU A 76 -13.41 -3.50 -1.51
CA GLU A 76 -14.01 -2.55 -2.44
C GLU A 76 -13.35 -1.15 -2.42
N THR A 77 -13.56 -0.41 -3.51
CA THR A 77 -13.29 1.03 -3.61
C THR A 77 -14.45 1.68 -4.34
N TYR A 78 -14.77 2.92 -3.99
CA TYR A 78 -15.89 3.68 -4.59
C TYR A 78 -15.41 4.81 -5.51
N VAL A 79 -14.09 5.06 -5.55
CA VAL A 79 -13.50 6.17 -6.30
C VAL A 79 -12.75 5.72 -7.56
N LEU A 80 -12.27 4.47 -7.58
CA LEU A 80 -11.57 3.91 -8.75
C LEU A 80 -12.55 3.18 -9.67
N LYS A 81 -12.35 3.35 -10.98
CA LYS A 81 -13.10 2.61 -12.00
C LYS A 81 -12.69 1.13 -12.07
N SER A 82 -11.47 0.81 -11.67
CA SER A 82 -10.91 -0.54 -11.72
C SER A 82 -9.80 -0.68 -10.68
N HIS A 83 -9.79 -1.83 -10.00
CA HIS A 83 -8.74 -2.31 -9.10
C HIS A 83 -8.83 -3.84 -9.01
N ILE A 84 -7.82 -4.49 -8.47
CA ILE A 84 -7.83 -5.94 -8.22
C ILE A 84 -8.04 -6.19 -6.72
N PRO A 85 -9.23 -6.63 -6.29
CA PRO A 85 -9.44 -7.11 -4.93
C PRO A 85 -8.98 -8.57 -4.79
N ILE A 86 -8.29 -8.87 -3.69
CA ILE A 86 -7.89 -10.21 -3.26
C ILE A 86 -8.42 -10.39 -1.83
N THR A 87 -9.24 -11.40 -1.62
CA THR A 87 -9.97 -11.62 -0.36
C THR A 87 -9.46 -12.84 0.41
N GLU A 88 -8.61 -13.63 -0.24
CA GLU A 88 -7.97 -14.82 0.28
C GLU A 88 -6.94 -14.49 1.38
N ASN A 89 -6.49 -15.52 2.08
CA ASN A 89 -5.44 -15.40 3.08
C ASN A 89 -4.16 -14.81 2.45
N ILE A 90 -3.72 -13.65 2.94
CA ILE A 90 -2.56 -12.91 2.41
C ILE A 90 -1.31 -13.78 2.40
N ALA A 91 -1.03 -14.50 3.49
CA ALA A 91 0.16 -15.34 3.58
C ALA A 91 0.14 -16.46 2.54
N LYS A 92 -1.03 -17.05 2.28
CA LYS A 92 -1.19 -18.04 1.21
C LYS A 92 -0.90 -17.43 -0.15
N VAL A 93 -1.54 -16.30 -0.49
CA VAL A 93 -1.37 -15.68 -1.82
C VAL A 93 0.06 -15.22 -2.05
N VAL A 94 0.68 -14.58 -1.06
CA VAL A 94 2.09 -14.17 -1.15
C VAL A 94 3.01 -15.40 -1.27
N GLY A 95 2.73 -16.47 -0.52
CA GLY A 95 3.46 -17.74 -0.63
C GLY A 95 3.37 -18.34 -2.04
N ASP A 96 2.17 -18.40 -2.61
CA ASP A 96 1.94 -18.90 -3.97
C ASP A 96 2.67 -18.04 -5.02
N LEU A 97 2.64 -16.70 -4.88
CA LEU A 97 3.33 -15.77 -5.79
C LEU A 97 4.86 -15.93 -5.73
N LEU A 98 5.41 -16.16 -4.54
CA LEU A 98 6.84 -16.40 -4.37
C LEU A 98 7.26 -17.75 -4.96
N ALA A 99 6.47 -18.81 -4.74
CA ALA A 99 6.72 -20.12 -5.33
C ALA A 99 6.65 -20.08 -6.87
N TYR A 100 5.69 -19.34 -7.43
CA TYR A 100 5.57 -19.16 -8.89
C TYR A 100 6.83 -18.55 -9.53
N ARG A 101 7.52 -17.65 -8.80
CA ARG A 101 8.78 -17.06 -9.27
C ARG A 101 9.88 -18.10 -9.45
N GLU A 102 9.97 -19.08 -8.56
CA GLU A 102 11.01 -20.11 -8.58
C GLU A 102 10.84 -21.08 -9.75
N THR A 103 9.59 -21.40 -10.11
CA THR A 103 9.27 -22.25 -11.26
C THR A 103 9.55 -21.56 -12.59
N THR A 104 9.40 -20.24 -12.67
CA THR A 104 9.59 -19.46 -13.92
C THR A 104 11.05 -19.08 -14.16
N THR A 105 11.87 -19.00 -13.10
CA THR A 105 13.31 -18.66 -13.20
C THR A 105 14.19 -19.89 -13.50
N SER A 106 13.62 -21.09 -13.46
CA SER A 106 14.31 -22.37 -13.71
C SER A 106 14.20 -22.84 -15.17
N ILE A 107 13.85 -21.95 -16.10
CA ILE A 107 13.76 -22.17 -17.56
C ILE A 107 14.70 -21.19 -18.24
#